data_AF-A0A7S3UQX2-F1
#
_entry.id   AF-A0A7S3UQX2-F1
#
_cell.length_a   1.000
_cell.length_b   1.000
_cell.length_c   1.000
_cell.angle_alpha   90.00
_cell.angle_beta   90.00
_cell.angle_gamma   90.00
#
_symmetry.space_group_name_H-M   'P 1'
#
loop_
_entity.id
_entity.type
_entity.pdbx_description
1 polymer ?
#
loop_
_entity_poly.entity_id
_entity_poly.type
_entity_poly.pdbx_seq_one_letter_code
_entity_poly.pdbx_strand_id
1 'polypeptide(L)'
;MASSAPVMIETSHEDMIHDAQFDYYAKKVATASSDRTIQIYDITDDVYNKSAVLTGHEGPVWQVAWAHPKYGVLLASCSYDGQVILHRESPPGVWSQIHSHRFHEASVNSVSWAPHEQGLLLACAGADGRVSVLSHNADDTWSAAHFQDSPLGCNAVSWAP
;
A
#
# COMPACT_ATOMS: atom_id res chain seq x y z
N MET A 1 22.70 13.75 -24.84
CA MET A 1 21.81 12.99 -23.95
C MET A 1 20.71 13.96 -23.54
N ALA A 2 19.46 13.69 -23.93
CA ALA A 2 18.37 14.59 -23.55
C ALA A 2 18.21 14.50 -22.04
N SER A 3 18.58 15.56 -21.33
CA SER A 3 18.09 15.85 -20.00
C SER A 3 16.59 16.07 -20.15
N SER A 4 15.78 15.01 -20.08
CA SER A 4 14.32 15.17 -20.03
C SER A 4 14.02 15.93 -18.74
N ALA A 5 13.38 17.08 -18.87
CA ALA A 5 12.91 17.83 -17.71
C ALA A 5 12.05 16.90 -16.82
N PRO A 6 12.11 17.04 -15.50
CA PRO A 6 11.25 16.26 -14.61
C PRO A 6 9.78 16.50 -14.99
N VAL A 7 9.01 15.43 -15.15
CA VAL A 7 7.56 15.53 -15.37
C VAL A 7 6.91 15.76 -14.01
N MET A 8 6.25 16.90 -13.88
CA MET A 8 5.52 17.24 -12.66
C MET A 8 4.12 16.66 -12.74
N ILE A 9 3.73 15.94 -11.68
CA ILE A 9 2.38 15.40 -11.52
C ILE A 9 1.67 16.30 -10.52
N GLU A 10 0.64 17.00 -10.95
CA GLU A 10 -0.26 17.68 -10.03
C GLU A 10 -1.15 16.65 -9.36
N THR A 11 -0.79 16.32 -8.12
CA THR A 11 -1.60 15.44 -7.30
C THR A 11 -2.85 16.19 -6.84
N SER A 12 -4.02 15.56 -6.93
CA SER A 12 -5.27 16.20 -6.47
C SER A 12 -5.55 15.92 -5.00
N HIS A 13 -4.50 15.74 -4.21
CA HIS A 13 -4.59 15.56 -2.76
C HIS A 13 -4.90 16.91 -2.11
N GLU A 14 -5.69 16.88 -1.05
CA GLU A 14 -6.08 18.08 -0.29
C GLU A 14 -5.12 18.38 0.87
N ASP A 15 -4.18 17.47 1.15
CA ASP A 15 -3.23 17.56 2.25
C ASP A 15 -1.90 16.87 1.91
N MET A 16 -0.94 16.90 2.84
CA MET A 16 0.41 16.38 2.69
C MET A 16 0.44 14.94 2.17
N ILE A 17 1.36 14.68 1.24
CA ILE A 17 1.61 13.36 0.67
C ILE A 17 2.76 12.73 1.45
N HIS A 18 2.57 11.50 1.92
CA HIS A 18 3.53 10.78 2.74
C HIS A 18 4.33 9.76 1.94
N ASP A 19 3.71 9.13 0.94
CA ASP A 19 4.36 8.11 0.13
C ASP A 19 3.85 8.12 -1.31
N ALA A 20 4.71 7.70 -2.23
CA ALA A 20 4.41 7.53 -3.63
C ALA A 20 5.20 6.34 -4.20
N GLN A 21 4.50 5.37 -4.78
CA GLN A 21 5.11 4.14 -5.29
C GLN A 21 4.61 3.80 -6.69
N PHE A 22 5.53 3.45 -7.58
CA PHE A 22 5.22 2.86 -8.88
C PHE A 22 4.87 1.37 -8.73
N ASP A 23 3.99 0.88 -9.59
CA ASP A 23 3.80 -0.56 -9.77
C ASP A 23 5.04 -1.19 -10.44
N TYR A 24 5.06 -2.53 -10.51
CA TYR A 24 6.21 -3.29 -11.02
C TYR A 24 6.62 -2.89 -12.45
N TYR A 25 5.67 -2.45 -13.29
CA TYR A 25 5.93 -2.07 -14.68
C TYR A 25 6.00 -0.55 -14.91
N ALA A 26 5.93 0.25 -13.84
CA ALA A 26 5.83 1.71 -13.91
C ALA A 26 4.70 2.24 -14.82
N LYS A 27 3.59 1.50 -14.89
CA LYS A 27 2.36 1.88 -15.60
C LYS A 27 1.34 2.53 -14.69
N LYS A 28 1.49 2.37 -13.38
CA LYS A 28 0.66 3.01 -12.37
C LYS A 28 1.52 3.60 -11.27
N VAL A 29 1.10 4.73 -10.73
CA VAL A 29 1.65 5.28 -9.48
C VAL A 29 0.52 5.44 -8.47
N ALA A 30 0.77 5.00 -7.24
CA ALA A 30 -0.09 5.21 -6.09
C ALA A 30 0.51 6.29 -5.20
N THR A 31 -0.30 7.22 -4.72
CA THR A 31 0.11 8.26 -3.77
C THR A 31 -0.76 8.20 -2.52
N ALA A 32 -0.16 8.32 -1.34
CA ALA A 32 -0.81 8.24 -0.04
C ALA A 32 -0.74 9.60 0.68
N SER A 33 -1.83 10.04 1.30
CA SER A 33 -1.93 11.38 1.90
C SER A 33 -2.59 11.41 3.27
N SER A 34 -2.31 12.50 4.01
CA SER A 34 -3.05 12.93 5.19
C SER A 34 -4.55 13.12 4.95
N ASP A 35 -4.98 13.37 3.71
CA ASP A 35 -6.40 13.53 3.36
C ASP A 35 -7.22 12.23 3.49
N ARG A 36 -6.56 11.12 3.90
CA ARG A 36 -7.12 9.77 4.13
C ARG A 36 -7.44 9.01 2.84
N THR A 37 -6.96 9.50 1.71
CA THR A 37 -7.16 8.88 0.40
C THR A 37 -5.85 8.36 -0.18
N ILE A 38 -5.99 7.39 -1.06
CA ILE A 38 -4.91 6.97 -1.95
C ILE A 38 -5.35 7.30 -3.37
N GLN A 39 -4.51 7.99 -4.13
CA GLN A 39 -4.81 8.30 -5.52
C GLN A 39 -3.98 7.43 -6.44
N ILE A 40 -4.63 6.87 -7.46
CA ILE A 40 -3.99 6.05 -8.47
C ILE A 40 -3.95 6.85 -9.76
N TYR A 41 -2.78 6.86 -10.39
CA TYR A 41 -2.57 7.47 -11.69
C TYR A 41 -2.06 6.43 -12.67
N ASP A 42 -2.70 6.35 -13.82
CA ASP A 42 -2.24 5.55 -14.95
C ASP A 42 -1.24 6.35 -15.79
N ILE A 43 -0.21 5.68 -16.25
CA ILE A 43 0.93 6.27 -16.96
C ILE A 43 0.97 5.68 -18.37
N THR A 44 0.82 6.55 -19.36
CA THR A 44 0.87 6.19 -20.78
C THR A 44 1.71 7.23 -21.51
N ASP A 45 2.82 6.82 -22.12
CA ASP A 45 3.71 7.72 -22.90
C ASP A 45 4.09 9.01 -22.14
N ASP A 46 4.51 8.87 -20.87
CA ASP A 46 4.84 9.98 -19.96
C ASP A 46 3.67 10.92 -19.59
N VAL A 47 2.44 10.56 -19.94
CA VAL A 47 1.20 11.24 -19.52
C VAL A 47 0.61 10.53 -18.31
N TYR A 48 0.35 11.31 -17.26
CA TYR A 48 -0.22 10.85 -15.99
C TYR A 48 -1.69 11.21 -15.93
N ASN A 49 -2.56 10.22 -15.80
CA ASN A 49 -4.01 10.42 -15.69
C ASN A 49 -4.52 9.82 -14.40
N LYS A 50 -5.23 10.60 -13.59
CA LYS A 50 -5.87 10.10 -12.37
C LYS A 50 -6.92 9.05 -12.76
N SER A 51 -6.70 7.80 -12.37
CA SER A 51 -7.56 6.67 -12.72
C SER A 51 -8.51 6.28 -11.58
N ALA A 52 -8.09 6.41 -10.31
CA ALA A 52 -8.93 6.09 -9.17
C ALA A 52 -8.59 6.90 -7.91
N VAL A 53 -9.56 6.95 -7.00
CA VAL A 53 -9.38 7.38 -5.60
C VAL A 53 -9.84 6.23 -4.72
N LEU A 54 -8.93 5.69 -3.92
CA LEU A 54 -9.24 4.66 -2.94
C LEU A 54 -9.51 5.33 -1.61
N THR A 55 -10.62 4.93 -0.99
CA THR A 55 -11.09 5.43 0.30
C THR A 55 -11.39 4.26 1.21
N GLY A 56 -11.46 4.51 2.52
CA GLY A 56 -11.73 3.47 3.52
C GLY A 56 -10.96 3.70 4.82
N HIS A 57 -9.82 4.38 4.74
CA HIS A 57 -9.08 4.82 5.91
C HIS A 57 -9.78 5.96 6.64
N GLU A 58 -9.72 5.93 7.97
CA GLU A 58 -10.32 6.94 8.85
C GLU A 58 -9.28 7.98 9.31
N GLY A 59 -7.99 7.75 9.02
CA GLY A 59 -6.85 8.62 9.35
C GLY A 59 -5.80 8.72 8.24
N PRO A 60 -4.77 9.57 8.41
CA PRO A 60 -3.68 9.75 7.46
C PRO A 60 -3.10 8.44 6.94
N VAL A 61 -2.95 8.30 5.62
CA VAL A 61 -2.34 7.11 5.00
C VAL A 61 -0.84 7.34 4.91
N TRP A 62 -0.05 6.47 5.54
CA TRP A 62 1.39 6.65 5.67
C TRP A 62 2.18 6.05 4.53
N GLN A 63 1.84 4.82 4.13
CA GLN A 63 2.60 4.07 3.14
C GLN A 63 1.66 3.26 2.26
N VAL A 64 2.07 3.08 1.00
CA VAL A 64 1.46 2.16 0.05
C VAL A 64 2.50 1.17 -0.47
N ALA A 65 2.06 -0.03 -0.83
CA ALA A 65 2.95 -1.04 -1.40
C ALA A 65 2.23 -1.87 -2.45
N TRP A 66 2.84 -1.99 -3.63
CA TRP A 66 2.35 -2.81 -4.74
C TRP A 66 2.79 -4.27 -4.55
N ALA A 67 1.84 -5.20 -4.72
CA ALA A 67 2.18 -6.62 -4.76
C ALA A 67 2.80 -7.00 -6.11
N HIS A 68 3.48 -8.15 -6.14
CA HIS A 68 4.04 -8.68 -7.38
C HIS A 68 2.92 -8.98 -8.41
N PRO A 69 3.09 -8.62 -9.70
CA PRO A 69 2.03 -8.70 -10.72
C PRO A 69 1.49 -10.11 -10.99
N LYS A 70 2.21 -11.16 -10.56
CA LYS A 70 1.73 -12.56 -10.55
C LYS A 70 0.40 -12.73 -9.80
N TYR A 71 0.14 -11.88 -8.80
CA TYR A 71 -1.08 -11.91 -7.99
C TYR A 71 -2.17 -10.93 -8.49
N GLY A 72 -1.97 -10.35 -9.68
CA GLY A 72 -2.81 -9.29 -10.23
C GLY A 72 -2.41 -7.91 -9.73
N VAL A 73 -3.27 -6.92 -10.00
CA VAL A 73 -3.07 -5.54 -9.57
C VAL A 73 -3.61 -5.40 -8.14
N LEU A 74 -2.70 -5.48 -7.17
CA LEU A 74 -3.00 -5.44 -5.75
C LEU A 74 -2.14 -4.39 -5.06
N LEU A 75 -2.79 -3.58 -4.23
CA LEU A 75 -2.17 -2.51 -3.46
C LEU A 75 -2.50 -2.69 -1.97
N ALA A 76 -1.48 -2.63 -1.13
CA ALA A 76 -1.63 -2.49 0.31
C ALA A 76 -1.47 -1.02 0.71
N SER A 77 -2.23 -0.59 1.71
CA SER A 77 -2.07 0.71 2.34
C SER A 77 -2.16 0.60 3.86
N CYS A 78 -1.40 1.42 4.57
CA CYS A 78 -1.45 1.51 6.03
C CYS A 78 -1.66 2.94 6.50
N SER A 79 -2.32 3.08 7.65
CA SER A 79 -2.78 4.37 8.16
C SER A 79 -2.60 4.52 9.66
N TYR A 80 -2.67 5.78 10.08
CA TYR A 80 -2.78 6.19 11.48
C TYR A 80 -3.97 5.56 12.21
N ASP A 81 -5.02 5.16 11.49
CA ASP A 81 -6.21 4.51 12.04
C ASP A 81 -5.97 3.08 12.59
N GLY A 82 -4.74 2.57 12.51
CA GLY A 82 -4.37 1.23 12.98
C GLY A 82 -4.74 0.11 12.00
N GLN A 83 -5.12 0.45 10.77
CA GLN A 83 -5.59 -0.51 9.78
C GLN A 83 -4.66 -0.64 8.60
N VAL A 84 -4.68 -1.84 8.03
CA VAL A 84 -4.10 -2.12 6.72
C VAL A 84 -5.22 -2.52 5.79
N ILE A 85 -5.32 -1.87 4.64
CA ILE A 85 -6.37 -2.14 3.65
C ILE A 85 -5.72 -2.66 2.37
N LEU A 86 -6.29 -3.75 1.83
CA LEU A 86 -5.88 -4.31 0.55
C LEU A 86 -6.92 -3.98 -0.50
N HIS A 87 -6.46 -3.34 -1.58
CA HIS A 87 -7.28 -2.97 -2.72
C HIS A 87 -6.84 -3.74 -3.96
N ARG A 88 -7.80 -4.25 -4.73
CA ARG A 88 -7.57 -4.92 -6.00
C ARG A 88 -8.27 -4.17 -7.13
N GLU A 89 -7.57 -4.04 -8.25
CA GLU A 89 -8.17 -3.60 -9.51
C GLU A 89 -8.60 -4.82 -10.32
N SER A 90 -9.91 -5.00 -10.54
CA SER A 90 -10.46 -6.07 -11.37
C SER A 90 -11.95 -5.82 -11.65
N PRO A 91 -12.38 -5.54 -12.90
CA PRO A 91 -11.57 -5.33 -14.12
C PRO A 91 -10.74 -4.04 -14.10
N PRO A 92 -9.88 -3.76 -15.11
CA PRO A 92 -9.09 -2.53 -15.19
C PRO A 92 -9.94 -1.26 -14.99
N GLY A 93 -9.46 -0.33 -14.16
CA GLY A 93 -10.17 0.89 -13.75
C GLY A 93 -11.19 0.68 -12.62
N VAL A 94 -11.53 -0.56 -12.25
CA VAL A 94 -12.49 -0.85 -11.18
C VAL A 94 -11.75 -1.37 -9.96
N TRP A 95 -11.70 -0.53 -8.93
CA TRP A 95 -11.04 -0.83 -7.67
C TRP A 95 -12.03 -1.27 -6.60
N SER A 96 -11.64 -2.28 -5.83
CA SER A 96 -12.41 -2.77 -4.70
C SER A 96 -11.50 -3.08 -3.52
N GLN A 97 -11.99 -2.81 -2.30
CA GLN A 97 -11.36 -3.29 -1.08
C GLN A 97 -11.63 -4.80 -0.95
N ILE A 98 -10.58 -5.61 -0.96
CA ILE A 98 -10.70 -7.08 -0.83
C ILE A 98 -10.45 -7.57 0.59
N HIS A 99 -9.73 -6.80 1.40
CA HIS A 99 -9.43 -7.15 2.79
C HIS A 99 -9.16 -5.90 3.61
N SER A 100 -9.52 -5.94 4.89
CA SER A 100 -9.17 -4.93 5.89
C SER A 100 -8.69 -5.66 7.13
N HIS A 101 -7.49 -5.32 7.57
CA HIS A 101 -6.84 -5.89 8.74
C HIS A 101 -6.82 -4.85 9.86
N ARG A 102 -7.74 -5.01 10.82
CA ARG A 102 -7.88 -4.17 12.03
C ARG A 102 -7.37 -4.94 13.24
N PHE A 103 -6.06 -4.93 13.45
CA PHE A 103 -5.42 -5.62 14.58
C PHE A 103 -4.60 -4.68 15.48
N HIS A 104 -3.90 -3.73 14.88
CA HIS A 104 -3.02 -2.85 15.64
C HIS A 104 -3.83 -1.86 16.49
N GLU A 105 -3.38 -1.64 17.72
CA GLU A 105 -4.03 -0.73 18.67
C GLU A 105 -3.57 0.73 18.48
N ALA A 106 -2.58 0.94 17.62
CA ALA A 106 -2.02 2.24 17.25
C ALA A 106 -1.68 2.29 15.76
N SER A 107 -1.21 3.45 15.29
CA SER A 107 -0.81 3.73 13.90
C SER A 107 0.01 2.61 13.26
N VAL A 108 -0.35 2.19 12.05
CA VAL A 108 0.47 1.28 11.24
C VAL A 108 1.36 2.11 10.33
N ASN A 109 2.65 2.11 10.61
CA ASN A 109 3.60 3.05 10.02
C ASN A 109 4.21 2.53 8.72
N SER A 110 4.24 1.21 8.53
CA SER A 110 4.89 0.63 7.36
C SER A 110 4.29 -0.71 6.95
N VAL A 111 4.28 -0.93 5.63
CA VAL A 111 3.88 -2.19 4.99
C VAL A 111 4.88 -2.61 3.93
N SER A 112 5.11 -3.92 3.81
CA SER A 112 6.05 -4.46 2.82
C SER A 112 5.59 -5.84 2.34
N TRP A 113 5.44 -6.00 1.02
CA TRP A 113 5.16 -7.29 0.40
C TRP A 113 6.42 -8.16 0.39
N ALA A 114 6.26 -9.45 0.66
CA ALA A 114 7.34 -10.41 0.60
C ALA A 114 7.77 -10.74 -0.85
N PRO A 115 8.98 -11.29 -1.04
CA PRO A 115 9.37 -11.91 -2.31
C PRO A 115 8.32 -12.90 -2.80
N HIS A 116 7.96 -12.81 -4.08
CA HIS A 116 6.87 -13.57 -4.69
C HIS A 116 7.06 -15.10 -4.69
N GLU A 117 8.28 -15.56 -4.43
CA GLU A 117 8.65 -16.97 -4.23
C GLU A 117 8.06 -17.53 -2.92
N GLN A 118 7.86 -16.69 -1.91
CA GLN A 118 7.37 -17.07 -0.57
C GLN A 118 5.84 -17.08 -0.49
N GLY A 119 5.16 -16.52 -1.49
CA GLY A 119 3.71 -16.40 -1.54
C GLY A 119 3.23 -14.96 -1.51
N LEU A 120 1.91 -14.78 -1.37
CA LEU A 120 1.30 -13.46 -1.21
C LEU A 120 1.26 -13.12 0.28
N LEU A 121 2.40 -12.64 0.79
CA LEU A 121 2.60 -12.29 2.19
C LEU A 121 2.86 -10.79 2.33
N LEU A 122 2.24 -10.16 3.34
CA LEU A 122 2.42 -8.74 3.67
C LEU A 122 2.85 -8.59 5.12
N ALA A 123 3.98 -7.93 5.36
CA ALA A 123 4.38 -7.54 6.71
C ALA A 123 3.88 -6.12 7.01
N CYS A 124 3.43 -5.88 8.24
CA CYS A 124 2.91 -4.61 8.71
C CYS A 124 3.53 -4.28 10.07
N ALA A 125 4.05 -3.06 10.23
CA ALA A 125 4.66 -2.57 11.46
C ALA A 125 3.78 -1.52 12.15
N GLY A 126 3.40 -1.78 13.40
CA GLY A 126 2.59 -0.89 14.21
C GLY A 126 3.38 -0.10 15.25
N ALA A 127 2.94 1.11 15.54
CA ALA A 127 3.40 1.92 16.67
C ALA A 127 3.06 1.29 18.04
N ASP A 128 2.20 0.28 18.06
CA ASP A 128 1.91 -0.57 19.22
C ASP A 128 3.05 -1.57 19.54
N GLY A 129 4.08 -1.60 18.70
CA GLY A 129 5.25 -2.44 18.91
C GLY A 129 5.08 -3.87 18.40
N ARG A 130 3.97 -4.14 17.72
CA ARG A 130 3.67 -5.42 17.11
C ARG A 130 3.97 -5.36 15.62
N VAL A 131 4.36 -6.51 15.10
CA VAL A 131 4.44 -6.76 13.67
C VAL A 131 3.41 -7.84 13.34
N SER A 132 2.61 -7.59 12.31
CA SER A 132 1.69 -8.59 11.75
C SER A 132 2.16 -9.02 10.37
N VAL A 133 1.96 -10.29 10.04
CA VAL A 133 2.23 -10.87 8.72
C VAL A 133 0.95 -11.48 8.20
N LEU A 134 0.35 -10.84 7.20
CA LEU A 134 -0.85 -11.31 6.52
C LEU A 134 -0.43 -12.32 5.45
N SER A 135 -1.16 -13.42 5.36
CA SER A 135 -0.95 -14.48 4.38
C SER A 135 -2.24 -14.76 3.63
N HIS A 136 -2.20 -14.75 2.30
CA HIS A 136 -3.31 -15.19 1.47
C HIS A 136 -3.27 -16.71 1.28
N ASN A 137 -4.38 -17.36 1.60
CA ASN A 137 -4.53 -18.80 1.60
C ASN A 137 -5.11 -19.32 0.28
N ALA A 138 -4.95 -20.62 0.01
CA ALA A 138 -5.46 -21.25 -1.21
C ALA A 138 -6.99 -21.26 -1.34
N ASP A 139 -7.71 -21.04 -0.23
CA ASP A 139 -9.17 -20.91 -0.18
C ASP A 139 -9.66 -19.47 -0.39
N ASP A 140 -8.77 -18.58 -0.87
CA ASP A 140 -9.00 -17.15 -1.07
C ASP A 140 -9.27 -16.35 0.23
N THR A 141 -8.93 -16.92 1.39
CA THR A 141 -9.00 -16.22 2.68
C THR A 141 -7.68 -15.56 3.05
N TRP A 142 -7.75 -14.59 3.95
CA TRP A 142 -6.58 -13.96 4.56
C TRP A 142 -6.45 -14.40 6.01
N SER A 143 -5.25 -14.84 6.39
CA SER A 143 -4.87 -15.11 7.77
C SER A 143 -3.77 -14.15 8.22
N ALA A 144 -3.60 -13.99 9.53
CA ALA A 144 -2.56 -13.11 10.07
C ALA A 144 -1.84 -13.79 11.24
N ALA A 145 -0.51 -13.84 11.16
CA ALA A 145 0.35 -14.09 12.30
C ALA A 145 0.80 -12.75 12.89
N HIS A 146 1.06 -12.70 14.20
CA HIS A 146 1.56 -11.50 14.85
C HIS A 146 2.58 -11.85 15.93
N PHE A 147 3.52 -10.94 16.16
CA PHE A 147 4.49 -11.05 17.23
C PHE A 147 4.82 -9.67 17.81
N GLN A 148 5.22 -9.65 19.07
CA GLN A 148 5.74 -8.45 19.71
C GLN A 148 7.23 -8.32 19.38
N ASP A 149 7.63 -7.18 18.84
CA ASP A 149 9.02 -6.91 18.47
C ASP A 149 9.67 -5.91 19.44
N SER A 150 9.08 -4.72 19.57
CA SER A 150 9.60 -3.63 20.41
C SER A 150 8.52 -3.09 21.34
N PRO A 151 8.79 -2.82 22.63
CA PRO A 151 7.82 -2.19 23.53
C PRO A 151 7.58 -0.70 23.22
N LEU A 152 8.40 -0.08 22.37
CA LEU A 152 8.35 1.35 22.04
C LEU A 152 7.63 1.65 20.71
N GLY A 153 7.29 0.63 19.92
CA GLY A 153 6.75 0.79 18.58
C GLY A 153 7.69 0.32 17.48
N CYS A 154 7.11 -0.09 16.34
CA CYS A 154 7.79 -0.45 15.11
C CYS A 154 7.48 0.60 14.04
N ASN A 155 8.54 1.22 13.49
CA ASN A 155 8.38 2.31 12.52
C ASN A 155 8.45 1.85 11.07
N ALA A 156 9.20 0.79 10.79
CA ALA A 156 9.45 0.30 9.44
C ALA A 156 9.56 -1.22 9.45
N VAL A 157 9.19 -1.86 8.33
CA VAL A 157 9.42 -3.28 8.09
C VAL A 157 9.87 -3.50 6.66
N SER A 158 10.75 -4.47 6.46
CA SER A 158 11.23 -4.88 5.13
C SER A 158 11.56 -6.36 5.14
N TRP A 159 11.32 -7.01 4.00
CA TRP A 159 11.69 -8.41 3.81
C TRP A 159 13.12 -8.54 3.34
N ALA A 160 13.79 -9.60 3.78
CA ALA A 160 15.06 -10.01 3.20
C ALA A 160 14.82 -10.54 1.76
N PRO A 161 15.82 -10.42 0.86
CA PRO A 161 15.79 -11.01 -0.47
C PRO A 161 15.65 -12.53 -0.45
#